data_AF-A0A3D0X1R3-F1
#
_entry.id   AF-A0A3D0X1R3-F1
#
_cell.length_a   1.000
_cell.length_b   1.000
_cell.length_c   1.000
_cell.angle_alpha   90.00
_cell.angle_beta   90.00
_cell.angle_gamma   90.00
#
_symmetry.space_group_name_H-M   'P 1'
#
loop_
_entity.id
_entity.type
_entity.pdbx_description
1 polymer ?
#
loop_
_entity_poly.entity_id
_entity_poly.type
_entity_poly.pdbx_seq_one_letter_code
_entity_poly.pdbx_strand_id
1 'polypeptide(L)'
;MLSILLFSVVLVLIQLGGAYLRYLPFRPYLPEAIRHRLWRWLLGWGFASIFIISLLLHSSDFHVGVFKAIFFFAPYPYFLISVYHIRQPIAVHVFVLGMQFLWVLAIHTVAAIGEGFWLADRSDIEVLVIHPIVYFGLFLLAFPFARRLFLDLLPSPYLFSSEKKNLSIAILPLAIFIGLSVPIADTATLHSLKIQLSRISIPLFFFFVYRGMSIATKKVDEMRQEEHTLHLMKDQLKALEEYDDVLRSNQAEAVKFAQEIQKDYKILGEALESGDISRAMKLIESREKQLETTKIQAFSPHPIVNAALSVYMG
;
A
#
# COMPACT_ATOMS: atom_id res chain seq x y z
N MET A 1 38.74 -4.97 -26.07
CA MET A 1 38.36 -4.15 -24.89
C MET A 1 37.09 -3.33 -25.09
N LEU A 2 36.98 -2.50 -26.14
CA LEU A 2 35.77 -1.67 -26.35
C LEU A 2 34.46 -2.48 -26.47
N SER A 3 34.50 -3.62 -27.18
CA SER A 3 33.37 -4.55 -27.30
C SER A 3 32.90 -5.13 -25.95
N ILE A 4 33.86 -5.51 -25.10
CA ILE A 4 33.62 -6.03 -23.74
C ILE A 4 32.95 -4.99 -22.86
N LEU A 5 33.42 -3.75 -22.96
CA LEU A 5 32.87 -2.64 -22.21
C LEU A 5 31.44 -2.35 -22.65
N LEU A 6 31.18 -2.30 -23.95
CA LEU A 6 29.84 -2.11 -24.50
C LEU A 6 28.87 -3.24 -24.09
N PHE A 7 29.34 -4.49 -24.13
CA PHE A 7 28.58 -5.64 -23.64
C PHE A 7 28.27 -5.54 -22.14
N SER A 8 29.24 -5.11 -21.34
CA SER A 8 29.06 -4.90 -19.90
C SER A 8 28.06 -3.79 -19.59
N VAL A 9 28.05 -2.72 -20.40
CA VAL A 9 27.04 -1.66 -20.30
C VAL A 9 25.64 -2.22 -20.53
N VAL A 10 25.44 -3.06 -21.56
CA VAL A 10 24.13 -3.71 -21.82
C VAL A 10 23.69 -4.56 -20.62
N LEU A 11 24.59 -5.36 -20.05
CA LEU A 11 24.27 -6.17 -18.86
C LEU A 11 23.90 -5.32 -17.64
N VAL A 12 24.59 -4.19 -17.43
CA VAL A 12 24.26 -3.27 -16.34
C VAL A 12 22.93 -2.58 -16.59
N LEU A 13 22.60 -2.20 -17.83
CA LEU A 13 21.29 -1.64 -18.17
C LEU A 13 20.16 -2.64 -17.90
N ILE A 14 20.37 -3.92 -18.21
CA ILE A 14 19.45 -5.01 -17.85
C ILE A 14 19.25 -5.09 -16.33
N GLN A 15 20.35 -5.08 -15.57
CA GLN A 15 20.29 -5.14 -14.10
C GLN A 15 19.60 -3.92 -13.49
N LEU A 16 19.86 -2.72 -14.03
CA LEU A 16 19.18 -1.49 -13.66
C LEU A 16 17.68 -1.54 -14.00
N GLY A 17 17.31 -2.14 -15.14
CA GLY A 17 15.92 -2.42 -15.48
C GLY A 17 15.24 -3.31 -14.44
N GLY A 18 15.90 -4.38 -14.01
CA GLY A 18 15.43 -5.23 -12.90
C GLY A 18 15.33 -4.48 -11.57
N ALA A 19 16.32 -3.64 -11.24
CA ALA A 19 16.30 -2.80 -10.05
C ALA A 19 15.15 -1.77 -10.09
N TYR A 20 14.86 -1.19 -11.25
CA TYR A 20 13.73 -0.29 -11.46
C TYR A 20 12.39 -1.00 -11.18
N LEU A 21 12.21 -2.21 -11.71
CA LEU A 21 11.00 -2.99 -11.47
C LEU A 21 10.81 -3.29 -9.99
N ARG A 22 11.87 -3.61 -9.24
CA ARG A 22 11.78 -3.82 -7.78
C ARG A 22 11.46 -2.56 -7.00
N TYR A 23 11.89 -1.39 -7.47
CA TYR A 23 11.57 -0.12 -6.85
C TYR A 23 10.10 0.28 -7.05
N LEU A 24 9.52 -0.10 -8.19
CA LEU A 24 8.22 0.37 -8.64
C LEU A 24 7.04 0.14 -7.67
N PRO A 25 6.90 -1.03 -7.00
CA PRO A 25 5.83 -1.26 -6.03
C PRO A 25 5.90 -0.30 -4.83
N PHE A 26 7.10 0.13 -4.46
CA PHE A 26 7.32 0.99 -3.28
C PHE A 26 7.22 2.48 -3.60
N ARG A 27 7.27 2.87 -4.89
CA ARG A 27 7.29 4.26 -5.33
C ARG A 27 6.20 5.15 -4.70
N PRO A 28 4.93 4.72 -4.56
CA PRO A 28 3.88 5.58 -4.00
C PRO A 28 4.09 5.94 -2.53
N TYR A 29 4.83 5.11 -1.78
CA TYR A 29 4.98 5.22 -0.33
C TYR A 29 6.31 5.85 0.09
N LEU A 30 7.20 6.13 -0.87
CA LEU A 30 8.55 6.61 -0.59
C LEU A 30 8.64 8.14 -0.73
N PRO A 31 9.14 8.85 0.30
CA PRO A 31 9.48 10.26 0.22
C PRO A 31 10.52 10.53 -0.88
N GLU A 32 10.40 11.69 -1.52
CA GLU A 32 11.25 12.07 -2.65
C GLU A 32 12.75 12.04 -2.35
N ALA A 33 13.15 12.49 -1.16
CA ALA A 33 14.54 12.45 -0.71
C ALA A 33 15.12 11.01 -0.68
N ILE A 34 14.31 10.02 -0.29
CA ILE A 34 14.71 8.61 -0.27
C ILE A 34 14.82 8.08 -1.70
N ARG A 35 13.89 8.46 -2.60
CA ARG A 35 13.93 8.07 -4.02
C ARG A 35 15.22 8.54 -4.68
N HIS A 36 15.59 9.81 -4.52
CA HIS A 36 16.83 10.35 -5.09
C HIS A 36 18.08 9.71 -4.50
N ARG A 37 18.09 9.45 -3.17
CA ARG A 37 19.21 8.75 -2.53
C ARG A 37 19.36 7.33 -3.08
N LEU A 38 18.28 6.57 -3.15
CA LEU A 38 18.26 5.22 -3.70
C LEU A 38 18.82 5.20 -5.13
N TRP A 39 18.32 6.07 -6.02
CA TRP A 39 18.79 6.14 -7.40
C TRP A 39 20.26 6.52 -7.52
N ARG A 40 20.79 7.40 -6.67
CA ARG A 40 22.23 7.69 -6.64
C ARG A 40 23.06 6.45 -6.31
N TRP A 41 22.65 5.64 -5.34
CA TRP A 41 23.35 4.40 -4.99
C TRP A 41 23.22 3.34 -6.07
N LEU A 42 22.04 3.16 -6.66
CA LEU A 42 21.83 2.21 -7.75
C LEU A 42 22.68 2.58 -8.99
N LEU A 43 22.72 3.85 -9.36
CA LEU A 43 23.53 4.33 -10.49
C LEU A 43 25.03 4.28 -10.18
N GLY A 44 25.44 4.65 -8.95
CA GLY A 44 26.84 4.53 -8.52
C GLY A 44 27.33 3.09 -8.54
N TRP A 45 26.52 2.15 -8.03
CA TRP A 45 26.82 0.72 -8.11
C TRP A 45 26.78 0.22 -9.56
N GLY A 46 25.86 0.70 -10.38
CA GLY A 46 25.82 0.38 -11.81
C GLY A 46 27.11 0.77 -12.53
N PHE A 47 27.62 1.98 -12.28
CA PHE A 47 28.89 2.44 -12.82
C PHE A 47 30.05 1.54 -12.40
N ALA A 48 30.16 1.21 -11.11
CA ALA A 48 31.18 0.28 -10.61
C ALA A 48 31.03 -1.13 -11.23
N SER A 49 29.79 -1.59 -11.41
CA SER A 49 29.47 -2.91 -11.98
C SER A 49 29.95 -3.05 -13.42
N ILE A 50 29.95 -1.97 -14.22
CA ILE A 50 30.47 -2.00 -15.59
C ILE A 50 31.93 -2.48 -15.60
N PHE A 51 32.77 -1.92 -14.71
CA PHE A 51 34.19 -2.28 -14.62
C PHE A 51 34.40 -3.68 -14.06
N ILE A 52 33.65 -4.06 -13.02
CA ILE A 52 33.73 -5.41 -12.42
C ILE A 52 33.36 -6.48 -13.45
N ILE A 53 32.23 -6.29 -14.15
CA ILE A 53 31.76 -7.22 -15.18
C ILE A 53 32.75 -7.27 -16.35
N SER A 54 33.26 -6.12 -16.80
CA SER A 54 34.25 -6.06 -17.87
C SER A 54 35.53 -6.82 -17.51
N LEU A 55 36.00 -6.66 -16.28
CA LEU A 55 37.19 -7.35 -15.78
C LEU A 55 36.95 -8.86 -15.71
N LEU A 56 35.82 -9.30 -15.16
CA LEU A 56 35.46 -10.72 -15.06
C LEU A 56 35.32 -11.39 -16.42
N LEU A 57 34.67 -10.74 -17.39
CA LEU A 57 34.53 -11.28 -18.74
C LEU A 57 35.87 -11.32 -19.49
N HIS A 58 36.71 -10.31 -19.29
CA HIS A 58 38.04 -10.26 -19.89
C HIS A 58 38.98 -11.31 -19.32
N SER A 59 39.01 -11.50 -18.00
CA SER A 59 39.88 -12.49 -17.34
C SER A 59 39.48 -13.94 -17.60
N SER A 60 38.26 -14.15 -18.09
CA SER A 60 37.66 -15.48 -18.26
C SER A 60 37.46 -15.84 -19.73
N ASP A 61 38.04 -15.08 -20.66
CA ASP A 61 37.91 -15.28 -22.11
C ASP A 61 36.46 -15.49 -22.58
N PHE A 62 35.51 -14.72 -22.02
CA PHE A 62 34.07 -14.81 -22.36
C PHE A 62 33.42 -16.19 -22.13
N HIS A 63 33.89 -16.93 -21.13
CA HIS A 63 33.31 -18.23 -20.81
C HIS A 63 31.83 -18.16 -20.43
N VAL A 64 31.00 -19.05 -21.01
CA VAL A 64 29.54 -19.12 -20.82
C VAL A 64 29.17 -19.24 -19.33
N GLY A 65 29.92 -20.03 -18.56
CA GLY A 65 29.69 -20.18 -17.12
C GLY A 65 29.82 -18.87 -16.33
N VAL A 66 30.78 -18.00 -16.70
CA VAL A 66 30.98 -16.70 -16.05
C VAL A 66 29.85 -15.75 -16.42
N PHE A 67 29.41 -15.76 -17.68
CA PHE A 67 28.21 -15.02 -18.11
C PHE A 67 26.97 -15.43 -17.31
N LYS A 68 26.70 -16.74 -17.18
CA LYS A 68 25.57 -17.25 -16.38
C LYS A 68 25.69 -16.85 -14.91
N ALA A 69 26.88 -16.94 -14.33
CA ALA A 69 27.13 -16.50 -12.96
C ALA A 69 26.83 -15.00 -12.78
N ILE A 70 27.28 -14.14 -13.70
CA ILE A 70 26.95 -12.71 -13.68
C ILE A 70 25.44 -12.51 -13.73
N PHE A 71 24.73 -13.22 -14.62
CA PHE A 71 23.29 -13.13 -14.75
C PHE A 71 22.54 -13.49 -13.44
N PHE A 72 22.95 -14.55 -12.76
CA PHE A 72 22.33 -14.99 -11.50
C PHE A 72 22.72 -14.13 -10.29
N PHE A 73 24.00 -13.74 -10.17
CA PHE A 73 24.52 -13.14 -8.94
C PHE A 73 24.60 -11.61 -8.95
N ALA A 74 24.82 -10.97 -10.09
CA ALA A 74 24.93 -9.51 -10.17
C ALA A 74 23.66 -8.74 -9.73
N PRO A 75 22.43 -9.29 -9.77
CA PRO A 75 21.25 -8.61 -9.24
C PRO A 75 21.19 -8.44 -7.71
N TYR A 76 21.96 -9.22 -6.93
CA TYR A 76 21.90 -9.21 -5.46
C TYR A 76 22.46 -7.94 -4.82
N PRO A 77 23.59 -7.36 -5.24
CA PRO A 77 24.01 -6.05 -4.73
C PRO A 77 22.93 -4.96 -4.86
N TYR A 78 22.26 -4.87 -6.01
CA TYR A 78 21.13 -3.96 -6.20
C TYR A 78 19.94 -4.29 -5.30
N PHE A 79 19.72 -5.58 -4.98
CA PHE A 79 18.72 -6.00 -4.00
C PHE A 79 19.05 -5.45 -2.62
N LEU A 80 20.29 -5.64 -2.15
CA LEU A 80 20.75 -5.18 -0.84
C LEU A 80 20.65 -3.65 -0.71
N ILE A 81 21.01 -2.90 -1.76
CA ILE A 81 20.83 -1.44 -1.80
C ILE A 81 19.35 -1.07 -1.62
N SER A 82 18.44 -1.81 -2.27
CA SER A 82 17.00 -1.58 -2.19
C SER A 82 16.47 -1.88 -0.78
N VAL A 83 16.85 -3.01 -0.18
CA VAL A 83 16.47 -3.40 1.19
C VAL A 83 16.98 -2.38 2.21
N TYR A 84 18.20 -1.89 2.06
CA TYR A 84 18.79 -0.92 2.98
C TYR A 84 18.05 0.43 2.98
N HIS A 85 17.64 0.92 1.80
CA HIS A 85 17.01 2.24 1.67
C HIS A 85 15.48 2.20 1.86
N ILE A 86 14.82 1.10 1.49
CA ILE A 86 13.37 0.95 1.56
C ILE A 86 13.03 0.19 2.85
N ARG A 87 12.64 0.94 3.88
CA ARG A 87 12.28 0.40 5.21
C ARG A 87 10.91 -0.29 5.20
N GLN A 88 10.88 -1.48 4.63
CA GLN A 88 9.72 -2.38 4.60
C GLN A 88 10.14 -3.76 5.13
N PRO A 89 9.18 -4.60 5.59
CA PRO A 89 9.49 -5.95 6.04
C PRO A 89 10.23 -6.75 4.96
N ILE A 90 11.25 -7.51 5.36
CA ILE A 90 12.10 -8.28 4.43
C ILE A 90 11.28 -9.25 3.56
N ALA A 91 10.18 -9.78 4.08
CA ALA A 91 9.29 -10.66 3.34
C ALA A 91 8.72 -9.99 2.08
N VAL A 92 8.35 -8.70 2.15
CA VAL A 92 7.86 -7.95 0.98
C VAL A 92 8.97 -7.80 -0.08
N HIS A 93 10.20 -7.52 0.37
CA HIS A 93 11.37 -7.46 -0.52
C HIS A 93 11.67 -8.78 -1.20
N VAL A 94 11.61 -9.89 -0.46
CA VAL A 94 11.81 -11.25 -0.98
C VAL A 94 10.72 -11.61 -1.99
N PHE A 95 9.47 -11.26 -1.71
CA PHE A 95 8.36 -11.47 -2.64
C PHE A 95 8.58 -10.71 -3.95
N VAL A 96 8.87 -9.41 -3.88
CA VAL A 96 9.12 -8.57 -5.05
C VAL A 96 10.33 -9.06 -5.85
N LEU A 97 11.38 -9.51 -5.17
CA LEU A 97 12.56 -10.12 -5.81
C LEU A 97 12.18 -11.39 -6.60
N GLY A 98 11.41 -12.29 -5.99
CA GLY A 98 10.95 -13.51 -6.65
C GLY A 98 10.07 -13.20 -7.87
N MET A 99 9.14 -12.24 -7.75
CA MET A 99 8.32 -11.78 -8.88
C MET A 99 9.15 -11.18 -10.00
N GLN A 100 10.16 -10.37 -9.66
CA GLN A 100 11.12 -9.82 -10.63
C GLN A 100 11.92 -10.93 -11.33
N PHE A 101 12.35 -11.96 -10.61
CA PHE A 101 13.05 -13.09 -11.22
C PHE A 101 12.16 -13.94 -12.12
N LEU A 102 10.90 -14.20 -11.76
CA LEU A 102 9.95 -14.87 -12.63
C LEU A 102 9.70 -14.08 -13.92
N TRP A 103 9.60 -12.75 -13.81
CA TRP A 103 9.46 -11.87 -14.96
C TRP A 103 10.69 -11.94 -15.89
N VAL A 104 11.88 -11.78 -15.31
CA VAL A 104 13.15 -11.85 -16.04
C VAL A 104 13.31 -13.20 -16.71
N LEU A 105 12.99 -14.30 -16.01
CA LEU A 105 13.07 -15.65 -16.54
C LEU A 105 12.12 -15.85 -17.73
N ALA A 106 10.89 -15.33 -17.65
CA ALA A 106 9.93 -15.42 -18.74
C ALA A 106 10.43 -14.70 -20.01
N ILE A 107 10.90 -13.45 -19.87
CA ILE A 107 11.44 -12.67 -21.00
C ILE A 107 12.71 -13.33 -21.57
N HIS A 108 13.61 -13.83 -20.72
CA HIS A 108 14.79 -14.56 -21.13
C HIS A 108 14.42 -15.85 -21.90
N THR A 109 13.38 -16.55 -21.48
CA THR A 109 12.91 -17.74 -22.19
C THR A 109 12.30 -17.37 -23.54
N VAL A 110 11.53 -16.28 -23.66
CA VAL A 110 11.04 -15.78 -24.95
C VAL A 110 12.19 -15.44 -25.90
N ALA A 111 13.22 -14.74 -25.38
CA ALA A 111 14.43 -14.43 -26.14
C ALA A 111 15.10 -15.72 -26.66
N ALA A 112 15.34 -16.68 -25.77
CA ALA A 112 15.96 -17.97 -26.11
C ALA A 112 15.14 -18.81 -27.10
N ILE A 113 13.81 -18.76 -27.05
CA ILE A 113 12.94 -19.41 -28.04
C ILE A 113 13.14 -18.75 -29.42
N GLY A 114 13.10 -17.42 -29.48
CA GLY A 114 13.29 -16.67 -30.74
C GLY A 114 14.67 -16.91 -31.35
N GLU A 115 15.71 -16.89 -30.52
CA GLU A 115 17.07 -17.22 -30.90
C GLU A 115 17.22 -18.68 -31.35
N GLY A 116 16.53 -19.61 -30.69
CA GLY A 116 16.53 -21.02 -31.09
C GLY A 116 15.99 -21.25 -32.50
N PHE A 117 15.13 -20.37 -33.03
CA PHE A 117 14.69 -20.42 -34.42
C PHE A 117 15.64 -19.70 -35.40
N TRP A 118 16.28 -18.61 -34.97
CA TRP A 118 17.07 -17.75 -35.84
C TRP A 118 18.57 -18.06 -35.86
N LEU A 119 19.09 -18.63 -34.77
CA LEU A 119 20.51 -18.85 -34.50
C LEU A 119 20.84 -20.33 -34.25
N ALA A 120 19.97 -21.27 -34.64
CA ALA A 120 20.15 -22.71 -34.39
C ALA A 120 21.51 -23.26 -34.85
N ASP A 121 22.04 -22.74 -35.97
CA ASP A 121 23.29 -23.19 -36.60
C ASP A 121 24.51 -22.32 -36.24
N ARG A 122 24.37 -21.37 -35.30
CA ARG A 122 25.42 -20.43 -34.91
C ARG A 122 26.28 -20.96 -33.78
N SER A 123 27.48 -20.41 -33.65
CA SER A 123 28.38 -20.78 -32.54
C SER A 123 27.85 -20.29 -31.20
N ASP A 124 28.19 -20.99 -30.12
CA ASP A 124 27.79 -20.63 -28.75
C ASP A 124 28.19 -19.20 -28.37
N ILE A 125 29.35 -18.74 -28.85
CA ILE A 125 29.86 -17.38 -28.58
C ILE A 125 29.01 -16.33 -29.29
N GLU A 126 28.60 -16.57 -30.54
CA GLU A 126 27.72 -15.66 -31.29
C GLU A 126 26.36 -15.54 -30.60
N VAL A 127 25.78 -16.67 -30.18
CA VAL A 127 24.52 -16.69 -29.42
C VAL A 127 24.67 -15.92 -28.11
N LEU A 128 25.77 -16.14 -27.37
CA LEU A 128 26.05 -15.46 -26.09
C LEU A 128 26.16 -13.94 -26.23
N VAL A 129 26.77 -13.45 -27.31
CA VAL A 129 26.95 -12.01 -27.57
C VAL A 129 25.62 -11.37 -27.99
N ILE A 130 24.82 -12.06 -28.80
CA ILE A 130 23.54 -11.56 -29.31
C ILE A 130 22.46 -11.58 -28.21
N HIS A 131 22.48 -12.59 -27.34
CA HIS A 131 21.41 -12.85 -26.38
C HIS A 131 21.04 -11.65 -25.49
N PRO A 132 21.99 -10.96 -24.82
CA PRO A 132 21.66 -9.78 -24.00
C PRO A 132 21.02 -8.64 -24.79
N ILE A 133 21.36 -8.49 -26.07
CA ILE A 133 20.80 -7.43 -26.92
C ILE A 133 19.34 -7.74 -27.24
N VAL A 134 19.06 -8.97 -27.67
CA VAL A 134 17.69 -9.45 -27.96
C VAL A 134 16.83 -9.41 -26.70
N TYR A 135 17.36 -9.93 -25.60
CA TYR A 135 16.72 -9.88 -24.29
C TYR A 135 16.39 -8.44 -23.87
N PHE A 136 17.35 -7.51 -23.99
CA PHE A 136 17.13 -6.12 -23.59
C PHE A 136 16.08 -5.44 -24.48
N GLY A 137 16.10 -5.69 -25.79
CA GLY A 137 15.06 -5.22 -26.71
C GLY A 137 13.66 -5.72 -26.33
N LEU A 138 13.53 -7.02 -26.03
CA LEU A 138 12.26 -7.60 -25.57
C LEU A 138 11.83 -7.05 -24.21
N PHE A 139 12.78 -6.83 -23.29
CA PHE A 139 12.51 -6.22 -21.99
C PHE A 139 11.94 -4.80 -22.15
N LEU A 140 12.51 -3.99 -23.04
CA LEU A 140 11.99 -2.64 -23.34
C LEU A 140 10.61 -2.68 -23.99
N LEU A 141 10.38 -3.62 -24.90
CA LEU A 141 9.07 -3.79 -25.54
C LEU A 141 7.99 -4.22 -24.53
N ALA A 142 8.34 -5.11 -23.60
CA ALA A 142 7.45 -5.57 -22.55
C ALA A 142 7.35 -4.59 -21.35
N PHE A 143 8.16 -3.53 -21.34
CA PHE A 143 8.25 -2.58 -20.22
C PHE A 143 6.92 -1.90 -19.85
N PRO A 144 6.07 -1.44 -20.80
CA PRO A 144 4.79 -0.83 -20.43
C PRO A 144 3.88 -1.78 -19.65
N PHE A 145 3.91 -3.06 -20.01
CA PHE A 145 3.16 -4.11 -19.31
C PHE A 145 3.78 -4.40 -17.95
N ALA A 146 5.10 -4.61 -17.90
CA ALA A 146 5.84 -4.81 -16.66
C ALA A 146 5.58 -3.68 -15.66
N ARG A 147 5.60 -2.43 -16.12
CA ARG A 147 5.35 -1.25 -15.30
C ARG A 147 3.97 -1.29 -14.64
N ARG A 148 2.93 -1.65 -15.39
CA ARG A 148 1.57 -1.76 -14.84
C ARG A 148 1.49 -2.87 -13.79
N LEU A 149 2.07 -4.03 -14.10
CA LEU A 149 2.08 -5.18 -13.20
C LEU A 149 2.83 -4.88 -11.88
N PHE A 150 4.00 -4.25 -11.97
CA PHE A 150 4.86 -4.00 -10.81
C PHE A 150 4.40 -2.81 -9.95
N LEU A 151 3.63 -1.86 -10.49
CA LEU A 151 3.06 -0.77 -9.68
C LEU A 151 2.06 -1.29 -8.64
N ASP A 152 1.23 -2.27 -9.04
CA ASP A 152 0.18 -2.83 -8.21
C ASP A 152 0.59 -4.17 -7.57
N LEU A 153 1.90 -4.44 -7.49
CA LEU A 153 2.45 -5.72 -7.05
C LEU A 153 2.47 -5.91 -5.54
N LEU A 154 2.35 -4.84 -4.75
CA LEU A 154 2.35 -5.02 -3.30
C LEU A 154 1.11 -5.82 -2.90
N PRO A 155 1.30 -7.01 -2.28
CA PRO A 155 0.18 -7.76 -1.75
C PRO A 155 -0.54 -6.93 -0.70
N SER A 156 -1.86 -7.10 -0.62
CA SER A 156 -2.67 -6.45 0.41
C SER A 156 -2.08 -6.73 1.80
N PRO A 157 -2.05 -5.74 2.72
CA PRO A 157 -1.54 -5.92 4.09
C PRO A 157 -2.12 -7.15 4.79
N TYR A 158 -3.32 -7.58 4.41
CA TYR A 158 -3.99 -8.76 4.96
C TYR A 158 -3.34 -10.10 4.58
N LEU A 159 -2.72 -10.22 3.39
CA LEU A 159 -1.96 -11.41 3.00
C LEU A 159 -0.73 -11.63 3.89
N PHE A 160 -0.26 -10.55 4.52
CA PHE A 160 0.93 -10.52 5.36
C PHE A 160 0.65 -10.28 6.86
N SER A 161 -0.63 -10.29 7.26
CA SER A 161 -1.09 -9.99 8.63
C SER A 161 -0.66 -11.01 9.69
N SER A 162 -0.22 -12.20 9.28
CA SER A 162 0.22 -13.29 10.15
C SER A 162 1.70 -13.55 9.93
N GLU A 163 2.55 -13.36 10.95
CA GLU A 163 4.02 -13.42 10.82
C GLU A 163 4.53 -14.71 10.15
N LYS A 164 3.94 -15.87 10.45
CA LYS A 164 4.33 -17.16 9.86
C LYS A 164 3.78 -17.37 8.45
N LYS A 165 2.57 -16.90 8.13
CA LYS A 165 2.00 -16.99 6.77
C LYS A 165 2.68 -16.02 5.81
N ASN A 166 3.22 -14.92 6.34
CA ASN A 166 3.86 -13.86 5.58
C ASN A 166 5.10 -14.37 4.80
N LEU A 167 5.98 -15.12 5.48
CA LEU A 167 7.20 -15.62 4.85
C LEU A 167 6.93 -16.71 3.80
N SER A 168 5.98 -17.62 4.04
CA SER A 168 5.66 -18.70 3.11
C SER A 168 5.13 -18.19 1.77
N ILE A 169 4.25 -17.18 1.80
CA ILE A 169 3.73 -16.54 0.59
C ILE A 169 4.83 -15.73 -0.10
N ALA A 170 5.68 -15.05 0.69
CA ALA A 170 6.77 -14.24 0.17
C ALA A 170 7.84 -15.05 -0.57
N ILE A 171 8.19 -16.24 -0.08
CA ILE A 171 9.24 -17.09 -0.67
C ILE A 171 8.74 -17.81 -1.94
N LEU A 172 7.44 -18.01 -2.09
CA LEU A 172 6.86 -18.83 -3.16
C LEU A 172 7.35 -18.46 -4.59
N PRO A 173 7.34 -17.19 -5.03
CA PRO A 173 7.82 -16.85 -6.37
C PRO A 173 9.31 -17.15 -6.54
N LEU A 174 10.10 -16.98 -5.47
CA LEU A 174 11.53 -17.27 -5.47
C LEU A 174 11.79 -18.78 -5.53
N ALA A 175 11.01 -19.59 -4.80
CA ALA A 175 11.11 -21.05 -4.85
C ALA A 175 10.81 -21.61 -6.24
N ILE A 176 9.78 -21.07 -6.91
CA ILE A 176 9.44 -21.41 -8.30
C ILE A 176 10.60 -21.04 -9.23
N PHE A 177 11.16 -19.84 -9.07
CA PHE A 177 12.32 -19.41 -9.86
C PHE A 177 13.50 -20.38 -9.69
N ILE A 178 13.85 -20.76 -8.45
CA ILE A 178 14.94 -21.70 -8.17
C ILE A 178 14.67 -23.05 -8.85
N GLY A 179 13.45 -23.59 -8.71
CA GLY A 179 13.08 -24.85 -9.35
C GLY A 179 13.20 -24.84 -10.87
N LEU A 180 12.87 -23.70 -11.51
CA LEU A 180 12.97 -23.53 -12.96
C LEU A 180 14.39 -23.21 -13.45
N SER A 181 15.30 -22.78 -12.57
CA SER A 181 16.67 -22.40 -12.94
C SER A 181 17.69 -23.53 -12.75
N VAL A 182 17.40 -24.56 -11.94
CA VAL A 182 18.26 -25.74 -11.81
C VAL A 182 18.54 -26.45 -13.15
N PRO A 183 17.55 -26.71 -14.03
CA PRO A 183 17.79 -27.44 -15.28
C PRO A 183 18.66 -26.70 -16.31
N ILE A 184 18.97 -25.42 -16.07
CA ILE A 184 19.69 -24.54 -17.02
C ILE A 184 21.01 -24.03 -16.44
N ALA A 185 21.39 -24.52 -15.26
CA ALA A 185 22.67 -24.27 -14.61
C ALA A 185 23.84 -25.03 -15.26
N ASP A 186 23.57 -25.79 -16.33
CA ASP A 186 24.56 -26.48 -17.15
C ASP A 186 25.38 -25.50 -18.02
N THR A 187 26.26 -26.02 -18.88
CA THR A 187 27.06 -25.21 -19.81
C THR A 187 26.36 -24.90 -21.13
N ALA A 188 25.17 -25.46 -21.39
CA ALA A 188 24.46 -25.28 -22.64
C ALA A 188 23.90 -23.84 -22.79
N THR A 189 24.06 -23.27 -23.99
CA THR A 189 23.54 -21.94 -24.36
C THR A 189 22.06 -22.00 -24.73
N LEU A 190 21.67 -22.99 -25.54
CA LEU A 190 20.31 -23.24 -26.00
C LEU A 190 19.80 -24.59 -25.48
N HIS A 191 18.64 -24.56 -24.82
CA HIS A 191 17.95 -25.76 -24.34
C HIS A 191 16.85 -26.20 -25.29
N SER A 192 16.41 -27.45 -25.21
CA SER A 192 15.30 -27.97 -26.01
C SER A 192 14.00 -27.15 -25.83
N LEU A 193 13.19 -27.06 -26.91
CA LEU A 193 11.90 -26.37 -26.88
C LEU A 193 10.97 -26.86 -25.76
N LYS A 194 11.02 -28.16 -25.41
CA LYS A 194 10.23 -28.72 -24.30
C LYS A 194 10.56 -28.07 -22.95
N ILE A 195 11.85 -27.90 -22.66
CA ILE A 195 12.32 -27.25 -21.42
C ILE A 195 11.92 -25.77 -21.44
N GLN A 196 12.08 -25.10 -22.58
CA GLN A 196 11.73 -23.69 -22.73
C GLN A 196 10.22 -23.44 -22.57
N LEU A 197 9.35 -24.29 -23.13
CA LEU A 197 7.88 -24.18 -22.97
C LEU A 197 7.43 -24.36 -21.52
N SER A 198 8.05 -25.26 -20.77
CA SER A 198 7.79 -25.40 -19.33
C SER A 198 8.20 -24.12 -18.56
N ARG A 199 9.36 -23.57 -18.90
CA ARG A 199 9.92 -22.37 -18.25
C ARG A 199 9.12 -21.10 -18.48
N ILE A 200 8.36 -20.98 -19.57
CA ILE A 200 7.48 -19.83 -19.79
C ILE A 200 6.08 -20.06 -19.25
N SER A 201 5.55 -21.28 -19.34
CA SER A 201 4.18 -21.58 -18.92
C SER A 201 3.98 -21.43 -17.41
N ILE A 202 4.95 -21.87 -16.59
CA ILE A 202 4.85 -21.81 -15.12
C ILE A 202 4.85 -20.36 -14.60
N PRO A 203 5.81 -19.48 -14.97
CA PRO A 203 5.75 -18.07 -14.58
C PRO A 203 4.49 -17.38 -15.09
N LEU A 204 4.08 -17.63 -16.33
CA LEU A 204 2.89 -17.03 -16.92
C LEU A 204 1.63 -17.40 -16.12
N PHE A 205 1.44 -18.69 -15.82
CA PHE A 205 0.34 -19.18 -15.02
C PHE A 205 0.36 -18.58 -13.60
N PHE A 206 1.56 -18.50 -12.99
CA PHE A 206 1.73 -17.87 -11.69
C PHE A 206 1.29 -16.40 -11.71
N PHE A 207 1.68 -15.63 -12.72
CA PHE A 207 1.24 -14.24 -12.88
C PHE A 207 -0.27 -14.13 -13.03
N PHE A 208 -0.92 -15.01 -13.79
CA PHE A 208 -2.38 -15.03 -13.93
C PHE A 208 -3.08 -15.32 -12.60
N VAL A 209 -2.65 -16.35 -11.88
CA VAL A 209 -3.23 -16.71 -10.58
C VAL A 209 -3.00 -15.60 -9.55
N TYR A 210 -1.79 -15.07 -9.48
CA TYR A 210 -1.46 -13.95 -8.59
C TYR A 210 -2.32 -12.72 -8.89
N ARG A 211 -2.47 -12.35 -10.17
CA ARG A 211 -3.31 -11.22 -10.56
C ARG A 211 -4.76 -11.50 -10.15
N GLY A 212 -5.30 -12.68 -10.42
CA GLY A 212 -6.64 -13.07 -9.99
C GLY A 212 -6.83 -12.93 -8.47
N MET A 213 -5.86 -13.41 -7.69
CA MET A 213 -5.87 -13.28 -6.23
C MET A 213 -5.81 -11.82 -5.78
N SER A 214 -4.96 -10.99 -6.39
CA SER A 214 -4.83 -9.57 -6.05
C SER A 214 -6.12 -8.78 -6.27
N ILE A 215 -6.87 -9.08 -7.35
CA ILE A 215 -8.20 -8.49 -7.58
C ILE A 215 -9.15 -8.92 -6.48
N ALA A 216 -9.19 -10.23 -6.21
CA ALA A 216 -10.12 -10.80 -5.24
C ALA A 216 -9.89 -10.21 -3.85
N THR A 217 -8.63 -10.10 -3.42
CA THR A 217 -8.28 -9.49 -2.13
C THR A 217 -8.64 -8.02 -2.09
N LYS A 218 -8.36 -7.26 -3.16
CA LYS A 218 -8.72 -5.84 -3.22
C LYS A 218 -10.22 -5.63 -3.08
N LYS A 219 -11.03 -6.47 -3.74
CA LYS A 219 -12.49 -6.44 -3.64
C LYS A 219 -12.98 -6.76 -2.23
N VAL A 220 -12.37 -7.73 -1.55
CA VAL A 220 -12.70 -8.06 -0.15
C VAL A 220 -12.35 -6.89 0.78
N ASP A 221 -11.23 -6.22 0.53
CA ASP A 221 -10.81 -5.05 1.32
C ASP A 221 -11.78 -3.87 1.14
N GLU A 222 -12.21 -3.61 -0.11
CA GLU A 222 -13.23 -2.60 -0.43
C GLU A 222 -14.56 -2.90 0.28
N MET A 223 -15.05 -4.15 0.21
CA MET A 223 -16.29 -4.57 0.88
C MET A 223 -16.23 -4.38 2.41
N ARG A 224 -15.09 -4.72 3.04
CA ARG A 224 -14.93 -4.53 4.49
C ARG A 224 -14.86 -3.07 4.89
N GLN A 225 -14.26 -2.22 4.06
CA GLN A 225 -14.20 -0.78 4.32
C GLN A 225 -15.60 -0.16 4.22
N GLU A 226 -16.42 -0.63 3.28
CA GLU A 226 -17.85 -0.27 3.19
C GLU A 226 -18.63 -0.74 4.42
N GLU A 227 -18.46 -2.00 4.86
CA GLU A 227 -19.10 -2.53 6.08
C GLU A 227 -18.71 -1.73 7.33
N HIS A 228 -17.43 -1.38 7.48
CA HIS A 228 -16.95 -0.58 8.60
C HIS A 228 -17.57 0.83 8.58
N THR A 229 -17.62 1.47 7.41
CA THR A 229 -18.26 2.79 7.25
C THR A 229 -19.74 2.73 7.60
N LEU A 230 -20.44 1.68 7.15
CA LEU A 230 -21.85 1.47 7.46
C LEU A 230 -22.08 1.25 8.96
N HIS A 231 -21.19 0.55 9.65
CA HIS A 231 -21.23 0.41 11.10
C HIS A 231 -21.07 1.76 11.81
N LEU A 232 -20.08 2.57 11.41
CA LEU A 232 -19.88 3.90 11.98
C LEU A 232 -21.10 4.82 11.76
N MET A 233 -21.72 4.76 10.58
CA MET A 233 -22.94 5.53 10.29
C MET A 233 -24.12 5.10 11.17
N LYS A 234 -24.27 3.80 11.44
CA LYS A 234 -25.29 3.30 12.38
C LYS A 234 -25.06 3.80 13.81
N ASP A 235 -23.82 3.80 14.27
CA ASP A 235 -23.48 4.31 15.60
C ASP A 235 -23.77 5.81 15.72
N GLN A 236 -23.50 6.58 14.65
CA GLN A 236 -23.85 8.01 14.58
C GLN A 236 -25.36 8.26 14.57
N LEU A 237 -26.13 7.46 13.83
CA LEU A 237 -27.59 7.56 13.81
C LEU A 237 -28.18 7.30 15.19
N LYS A 238 -27.69 6.26 15.89
CA LYS A 238 -28.13 5.95 17.24
C LYS A 238 -27.84 7.09 18.23
N ALA A 239 -26.65 7.68 18.13
CA ALA A 239 -26.30 8.85 18.96
C ALA A 239 -27.21 10.07 18.66
N LEU A 240 -27.66 10.24 17.41
CA LEU A 240 -28.58 11.31 17.02
C LEU A 240 -30.00 11.06 17.56
N GLU A 241 -30.47 9.81 17.53
CA GLU A 241 -31.75 9.41 18.15
C GLU A 241 -31.74 9.67 19.65
N GLU A 242 -30.68 9.27 20.36
CA GLU A 242 -30.52 9.54 21.79
C GLU A 242 -30.50 11.05 22.08
N TYR A 243 -29.94 11.87 21.18
CA TYR A 243 -29.97 13.33 21.30
C TYR A 243 -31.36 13.93 21.09
N ASP A 244 -32.15 13.44 20.13
CA ASP A 244 -33.53 13.90 19.89
C ASP A 244 -34.42 13.60 21.10
N ASP A 245 -34.27 12.42 21.70
CA ASP A 245 -35.01 12.03 22.90
C ASP A 245 -34.70 12.96 24.10
N VAL A 246 -33.43 13.29 24.32
CA VAL A 246 -33.02 14.25 25.36
C VAL A 246 -33.58 15.65 25.05
N LEU A 247 -33.54 16.08 23.80
CA LEU A 247 -34.04 17.39 23.39
C LEU A 247 -35.55 17.51 23.63
N ARG A 248 -36.32 16.48 23.28
CA ARG A 248 -37.77 16.42 23.55
C ARG A 248 -38.10 16.42 25.04
N SER A 249 -37.34 15.69 25.84
CA SER A 249 -37.47 15.70 27.30
C SER A 249 -37.26 17.10 27.87
N ASN A 250 -36.18 17.78 27.45
CA ASN A 250 -35.85 19.12 27.92
C ASN A 250 -36.90 20.16 27.47
N GLN A 251 -37.44 20.04 26.26
CA GLN A 251 -38.53 20.92 25.80
C GLN A 251 -39.81 20.73 26.63
N ALA A 252 -40.18 19.48 26.93
CA ALA A 252 -41.35 19.20 27.76
C ALA A 252 -41.20 19.75 29.19
N GLU A 253 -39.99 19.66 29.75
CA GLU A 253 -39.67 20.23 31.06
C GLU A 253 -39.69 21.75 31.06
N ALA A 254 -39.13 22.40 30.02
CA ALA A 254 -39.17 23.86 29.86
C ALA A 254 -40.60 24.41 29.73
N VAL A 255 -41.49 23.71 29.01
CA VAL A 255 -42.91 24.09 28.90
C VAL A 255 -43.61 23.99 30.26
N LYS A 256 -43.37 22.91 31.03
CA LYS A 256 -43.92 22.77 32.38
C LYS A 256 -43.45 23.89 33.30
N PHE A 257 -42.16 24.22 33.24
CA PHE A 257 -41.58 25.30 34.01
C PHE A 257 -42.20 26.67 33.67
N ALA A 258 -42.36 26.98 32.37
CA ALA A 258 -43.00 28.22 31.94
C ALA A 258 -44.47 28.32 32.40
N GLN A 259 -45.21 27.22 32.36
CA GLN A 259 -46.59 27.15 32.87
C GLN A 259 -46.64 27.37 34.39
N GLU A 260 -45.68 26.81 35.14
CA GLU A 260 -45.59 26.99 36.58
C GLU A 260 -45.30 28.45 36.95
N ILE A 261 -44.34 29.09 36.25
CA ILE A 261 -44.08 30.52 36.38
C ILE A 261 -45.34 31.36 36.10
N GLN A 262 -46.05 31.07 35.01
CA GLN A 262 -47.24 31.84 34.65
C GLN A 262 -48.34 31.72 35.71
N LYS A 263 -48.51 30.53 36.29
CA LYS A 263 -49.45 30.29 37.38
C LYS A 263 -49.06 31.06 38.64
N ASP A 264 -47.77 31.09 38.98
CA ASP A 264 -47.27 31.83 40.12
C ASP A 264 -47.48 33.33 39.96
N TYR A 265 -47.18 33.89 38.78
CA TYR A 265 -47.44 35.30 38.49
C TYR A 265 -48.92 35.65 38.62
N LYS A 266 -49.82 34.75 38.21
CA LYS A 266 -51.26 34.96 38.37
C LYS A 266 -51.67 34.97 39.85
N ILE A 267 -51.16 34.03 40.65
CA ILE A 267 -51.40 33.97 42.10
C ILE A 267 -50.83 35.21 42.80
N LEU A 268 -49.66 35.68 42.38
CA LEU A 268 -49.04 36.90 42.91
C LEU A 268 -49.87 38.13 42.55
N GLY A 269 -50.36 38.23 41.31
CA GLY A 269 -51.26 39.30 40.86
C GLY A 269 -52.58 39.33 41.63
N GLU A 270 -53.20 38.16 41.84
CA GLU A 270 -54.42 38.03 42.65
C GLU A 270 -54.19 38.40 44.13
N ALA A 271 -53.03 38.06 44.70
CA ALA A 271 -52.66 38.45 46.07
C ALA A 271 -52.38 39.96 46.21
N LEU A 272 -51.83 40.59 45.17
CA LEU A 272 -51.59 42.03 45.12
C LEU A 272 -52.89 42.83 44.90
N GLU A 273 -53.79 42.37 44.03
CA GLU A 273 -55.10 43.00 43.79
C GLU A 273 -56.04 42.91 45.01
N SER A 274 -55.92 41.85 45.82
CA SER A 274 -56.71 41.69 47.05
C SER A 274 -56.15 42.45 48.27
N GLY A 275 -55.00 43.12 48.13
CA GLY A 275 -54.36 43.89 49.21
C GLY A 275 -53.70 43.03 50.30
N ASP A 276 -53.59 41.71 50.10
CA ASP A 276 -53.04 40.76 51.06
C ASP A 276 -51.50 40.64 50.92
N ILE A 277 -50.80 41.71 51.33
CA ILE A 277 -49.34 41.85 51.22
C ILE A 277 -48.59 40.71 51.95
N SER A 278 -49.17 40.16 53.02
CA SER A 278 -48.58 39.04 53.77
C SER A 278 -48.52 37.75 52.95
N ARG A 279 -49.52 37.52 52.09
CA ARG A 279 -49.59 36.33 51.23
C ARG A 279 -48.67 36.44 50.03
N ALA A 280 -48.52 37.65 49.47
CA ALA A 280 -47.54 37.94 48.43
C ALA A 280 -46.09 37.77 48.92
N MET A 281 -45.75 38.30 50.10
CA MET A 281 -44.42 38.16 50.70
C MET A 281 -44.05 36.71 51.02
N LYS A 282 -44.99 35.91 51.55
CA LYS A 282 -44.75 34.47 51.78
C LYS A 282 -44.49 33.69 50.49
N LEU A 283 -45.15 34.05 49.39
CA LEU A 283 -44.94 33.42 48.10
C LEU A 283 -43.52 33.70 47.58
N ILE A 284 -43.08 34.97 47.69
CA ILE A 284 -41.73 35.42 47.31
C ILE A 284 -40.64 34.73 48.13
N GLU A 285 -40.74 34.72 49.48
CA GLU A 285 -39.76 34.04 50.35
C GLU A 285 -39.68 32.53 50.07
N SER A 286 -40.81 31.87 49.78
CA SER A 286 -40.82 30.44 49.49
C SER A 286 -40.12 30.11 48.16
N ARG A 287 -40.20 31.01 47.17
CA ARG A 287 -39.58 30.85 45.85
C ARG A 287 -38.11 31.26 45.85
N GLU A 288 -37.72 32.27 46.61
CA GLU A 288 -36.32 32.67 46.80
C GLU A 288 -35.51 31.51 47.41
N LYS A 289 -36.10 30.81 48.39
CA LYS A 289 -35.51 29.61 49.01
C LYS A 289 -35.40 28.40 48.07
N GLN A 290 -36.31 28.27 47.10
CA GLN A 290 -36.24 27.24 46.04
C GLN A 290 -35.23 27.60 44.94
N LEU A 291 -35.06 28.88 44.61
CA LEU A 291 -34.08 29.36 43.65
C LEU A 291 -32.65 29.25 44.19
N GLU A 292 -32.43 29.51 45.48
CA GLU A 292 -31.12 29.31 46.13
C GLU A 292 -30.67 27.83 46.17
N THR A 293 -31.63 26.89 46.17
CA THR A 293 -31.34 25.45 46.19
C THR A 293 -31.27 24.83 44.79
N THR A 294 -31.80 25.51 43.76
CA THR A 294 -31.77 25.04 42.38
C THR A 294 -30.59 25.67 41.66
N LYS A 295 -29.45 24.96 41.62
CA LYS A 295 -28.30 25.32 40.79
C LYS A 295 -28.79 25.57 39.36
N ILE A 296 -28.60 26.79 38.84
CA ILE A 296 -28.96 27.16 37.46
C ILE A 296 -28.31 26.14 36.51
N GLN A 297 -29.10 25.18 36.05
CA GLN A 297 -28.66 24.24 35.03
C GLN A 297 -28.73 24.98 33.71
N ALA A 298 -27.61 24.99 32.99
CA ALA A 298 -27.53 25.54 31.65
C ALA A 298 -28.58 24.84 30.78
N PHE A 299 -29.63 25.56 30.39
CA PHE A 299 -30.73 25.03 29.57
C PHE A 299 -30.26 24.57 28.18
N SER A 300 -29.07 24.99 27.76
CA SER A 300 -28.40 24.56 26.54
C SER A 300 -26.85 24.63 26.68
N PRO A 301 -26.08 23.77 26.00
CA PRO A 301 -24.62 23.93 25.86
C PRO A 301 -24.23 25.13 24.98
N HIS A 302 -25.17 25.75 24.25
CA HIS A 302 -24.88 26.91 23.40
C HIS A 302 -25.05 28.23 24.18
N PRO A 303 -23.97 29.02 24.36
CA PRO A 303 -24.00 30.21 25.23
C PRO A 303 -24.95 31.31 24.74
N ILE A 304 -25.24 31.37 23.43
CA ILE A 304 -26.14 32.37 22.84
C ILE A 304 -27.61 32.10 23.21
N VAL A 305 -28.01 30.83 23.29
CA VAL A 305 -29.39 30.45 23.62
C VAL A 305 -29.66 30.69 25.10
N ASN A 306 -28.69 30.38 25.97
CA ASN A 306 -28.79 30.72 27.39
C ASN A 306 -28.82 32.24 27.61
N ALA A 307 -28.03 33.02 26.85
CA ALA A 307 -28.03 34.48 26.93
C ALA A 307 -29.36 35.09 26.45
N ALA A 308 -29.96 34.56 25.39
CA ALA A 308 -31.26 35.03 24.90
C ALA A 308 -32.40 34.71 25.90
N LEU A 309 -32.37 33.53 26.52
CA LEU A 309 -33.35 33.14 27.55
C LEU A 309 -33.17 33.93 28.85
N SER A 310 -31.94 34.26 29.25
CA SER A 310 -31.71 35.10 30.44
C SER A 310 -32.19 36.54 30.28
N VAL A 311 -32.22 37.06 29.05
CA VAL A 311 -32.72 38.43 28.76
C VAL A 311 -34.25 38.48 28.71
N TYR A 312 -34.92 37.37 28.37
CA TYR A 312 -36.38 37.27 28.40
C TYR A 312 -36.97 36.86 29.76
N MET A 313 -36.14 36.31 30.66
CA MET A 313 -36.54 35.87 32.01
C MET A 313 -36.05 36.79 33.14
N GLY A 314 -35.37 37.90 32.83
CA GLY A 314 -35.04 38.97 33.77
C GLY A 314 -35.92 40.19 33.55
#